data_AF-A0A3P7LTC1-F1
#
_entry.id   AF-A0A3P7LTC1-F1
#
_cell.length_a   1.000
_cell.length_b   1.000
_cell.length_c   1.000
_cell.angle_alpha   90.00
_cell.angle_beta   90.00
_cell.angle_gamma   90.00
#
_symmetry.space_group_name_H-M   'P 1'
#
loop_
_entity.id
_entity.type
_entity.pdbx_description
1 polymer ?
#
loop_
_entity_poly.entity_id
_entity_poly.type
_entity_poly.pdbx_seq_one_letter_code
_entity_poly.pdbx_strand_id
1 'polypeptide(L)'
;MREITDRMDSGVRKLVEAKEAINVLQVDLVKKEDELIVANQMAEEVLSKVLKETQAAEGVKNKVELQKQRCEKIVASISADRKVAEAQLEAARPALLEAEEALNTIKPADISTVRKLAKPPNLIMRIMDCVNILFYHRLETVRPDPEKESIMTSWKESIRYMSQPNFLANLLDFPKYILTEEMMDLLEHYMSAPDYNIASAKKTCGNVAGLLSWTTAMVKFFWVNTVIVPLQDNLTKAGQRLNRAMKELQTAESILAEKTAILKRVQADFDDAMMKKQKLQDEADLCRRRMTTANMLIEGLAGEMVRWSEQSITYKQLIVMLTGDAIGLAAFLTYAGGFNQIFRQNLAVATQKALKNHGVPHSAHLDVVNLLANATTQNEWNVQGLPLDELSLQNAVIATSRLRYPLLVDPQGQGKKWLSNLYASKFLVSRGWQQFCFLHSGT
;
A
#
# COMPACT_ATOMS: atom_id res chain seq x y z
N MET A 1 -37.19 -44.06 32.46
CA MET A 1 -37.54 -42.72 32.99
C MET A 1 -36.31 -41.95 33.44
N ARG A 2 -35.50 -42.46 34.39
CA ARG A 2 -34.30 -41.76 34.89
C ARG A 2 -33.31 -41.33 33.79
N GLU A 3 -32.94 -42.24 32.88
CA GLU A 3 -32.07 -41.90 31.74
C GLU A 3 -32.65 -40.81 30.83
N ILE A 4 -33.97 -40.82 30.63
CA ILE A 4 -34.65 -39.80 29.81
C ILE A 4 -34.59 -38.45 30.52
N THR A 5 -34.86 -38.43 31.83
CA THR A 5 -34.73 -37.23 32.68
C THR A 5 -33.33 -36.65 32.63
N ASP A 6 -32.29 -37.48 32.83
CA ASP A 6 -30.89 -37.04 32.82
C ASP A 6 -30.48 -36.47 31.44
N ARG A 7 -30.99 -37.08 30.35
CA ARG A 7 -30.80 -36.56 29.00
C ARG A 7 -31.49 -35.20 28.78
N MET A 8 -32.71 -35.02 29.28
CA MET A 8 -33.40 -33.74 29.19
C MET A 8 -32.68 -32.65 30.00
N ASP A 9 -32.29 -32.97 31.23
CA ASP A 9 -31.58 -32.03 32.12
C ASP A 9 -30.22 -31.62 31.55
N SER A 10 -29.48 -32.57 30.95
CA SER A 10 -28.20 -32.26 30.29
C SER A 10 -28.39 -31.37 29.05
N GLY A 11 -29.43 -31.62 28.25
CA GLY A 11 -29.79 -30.75 27.12
C GLY A 11 -30.12 -29.33 27.55
N VAL A 12 -30.96 -29.17 28.57
CA VAL A 12 -31.30 -27.85 29.13
C VAL A 12 -30.06 -27.14 29.69
N ARG A 13 -29.20 -27.86 30.41
CA ARG A 13 -27.94 -27.30 30.93
C ARG A 13 -27.03 -26.77 29.82
N LYS A 14 -26.89 -27.52 28.72
CA LYS A 14 -26.09 -27.11 27.57
C LYS A 14 -26.62 -25.84 26.89
N LEU A 15 -27.95 -25.66 26.84
CA LEU A 15 -28.56 -24.43 26.32
C LEU A 15 -28.30 -23.23 27.22
N VAL A 16 -28.33 -23.43 28.55
CA VAL A 16 -27.98 -22.38 29.52
C VAL A 16 -26.51 -21.97 29.39
N GLU A 17 -25.59 -22.95 29.35
CA GLU A 17 -24.16 -22.71 29.14
C GLU A 17 -23.91 -21.94 27.83
N ALA A 18 -24.59 -22.32 26.74
CA ALA A 18 -24.48 -21.63 25.46
C ALA A 18 -25.00 -20.18 25.53
N LYS A 19 -26.08 -19.92 26.27
CA LYS A 19 -26.60 -18.56 26.49
C LYS A 19 -25.61 -17.69 27.29
N GLU A 20 -24.96 -18.25 28.31
CA GLU A 20 -23.90 -17.57 29.06
C GLU A 20 -22.69 -17.23 28.17
N ALA A 21 -22.28 -18.17 27.31
CA ALA A 21 -21.18 -17.94 26.37
C ALA A 21 -21.49 -16.82 25.36
N ILE A 22 -22.74 -16.70 24.91
CA ILE A 22 -23.18 -15.60 24.04
C ILE A 22 -23.08 -14.26 24.78
N ASN A 23 -23.48 -14.18 26.05
CA ASN A 23 -23.37 -12.95 26.84
C ASN A 23 -21.91 -12.48 26.97
N VAL A 24 -20.97 -13.40 27.14
CA VAL A 24 -19.53 -13.08 27.15
C VAL A 24 -19.09 -12.53 25.79
N LEU A 25 -19.48 -13.19 24.70
CA LEU A 25 -19.18 -12.71 23.34
C LEU A 25 -19.78 -11.32 23.06
N GLN A 26 -20.95 -11.00 23.61
CA GLN A 26 -21.58 -9.69 23.48
C GLN A 26 -20.77 -8.60 24.16
N VAL A 27 -20.26 -8.85 25.37
CA VAL A 27 -19.39 -7.90 26.08
C VAL A 27 -18.09 -7.68 25.30
N ASP A 28 -17.51 -8.73 24.74
CA ASP A 28 -16.29 -8.63 23.93
C ASP A 28 -16.53 -7.92 22.59
N LEU A 29 -17.71 -8.07 21.99
CA LEU A 29 -18.08 -7.35 20.77
C LEU A 29 -18.15 -5.85 21.02
N VAL A 30 -18.78 -5.41 22.11
CA VAL A 30 -18.86 -3.99 22.47
C VAL A 30 -17.47 -3.38 22.65
N LYS A 31 -16.57 -4.06 23.36
CA LYS A 31 -15.18 -3.62 23.51
C LYS A 31 -14.46 -3.46 22.17
N LYS A 32 -14.64 -4.42 21.26
CA LYS A 32 -14.05 -4.36 19.91
C LYS A 32 -14.64 -3.23 19.07
N GLU A 33 -15.94 -2.96 19.20
CA GLU A 33 -16.58 -1.83 18.51
C GLU A 33 -16.05 -0.49 19.03
N ASP A 34 -15.83 -0.36 20.34
CA ASP A 34 -15.19 0.84 20.94
C ASP A 34 -13.74 1.02 20.44
N GLU A 35 -12.94 -0.05 20.44
CA GLU A 35 -11.57 -0.03 19.90
C GLU A 35 -11.56 0.35 18.41
N LEU A 36 -12.56 -0.07 17.66
CA LEU A 36 -12.71 0.24 16.24
C LEU A 36 -13.05 1.72 16.00
N ILE A 37 -13.86 2.33 16.86
CA ILE A 37 -14.14 3.77 16.82
C ILE A 37 -12.84 4.56 17.04
N VAL A 38 -12.05 4.18 18.05
CA VAL A 38 -10.76 4.84 18.32
C VAL A 38 -9.78 4.64 17.15
N ALA A 39 -9.68 3.43 16.60
CA ALA A 39 -8.84 3.15 15.45
C ALA A 39 -9.27 3.93 14.19
N ASN A 40 -10.57 4.12 13.98
CA ASN A 40 -11.11 4.96 12.91
C ASN A 40 -10.68 6.42 13.05
N GLN A 41 -10.81 6.98 14.25
CA GLN A 41 -10.39 8.36 14.52
C GLN A 41 -8.88 8.54 14.30
N MET A 42 -8.06 7.60 14.80
CA MET A 42 -6.62 7.63 14.56
C MET A 42 -6.27 7.57 13.08
N ALA A 43 -6.95 6.72 12.30
CA ALA A 43 -6.72 6.62 10.86
C ALA A 43 -7.10 7.92 10.12
N GLU A 44 -8.20 8.57 10.50
CA GLU A 44 -8.61 9.87 9.94
C GLU A 44 -7.63 11.00 10.29
N GLU A 45 -7.12 11.03 11.51
CA GLU A 45 -6.10 11.99 11.93
C GLU A 45 -4.80 11.83 11.13
N VAL A 46 -4.33 10.60 10.95
CA VAL A 46 -3.13 10.32 10.16
C VAL A 46 -3.38 10.64 8.69
N LEU A 47 -4.56 10.32 8.14
CA LEU A 47 -4.93 10.72 6.78
C LEU A 47 -4.87 12.23 6.57
N SER A 48 -5.38 13.02 7.53
CA SER A 48 -5.29 14.48 7.49
C SER A 48 -3.84 14.96 7.44
N LYS A 49 -2.93 14.31 8.20
CA LYS A 49 -1.49 14.59 8.17
C LYS A 49 -0.87 14.23 6.82
N VAL A 50 -1.18 13.05 6.26
CA VAL A 50 -0.73 12.63 4.92
C VAL A 50 -1.12 13.67 3.89
N LEU A 51 -2.38 14.11 3.88
CA LEU A 51 -2.88 15.10 2.90
C LEU A 51 -2.13 16.43 3.00
N LYS A 52 -1.91 16.93 4.22
CA LYS A 52 -1.15 18.18 4.45
C LYS A 52 0.30 18.08 3.99
N GLU A 53 0.99 16.99 4.35
CA GLU A 53 2.39 16.79 3.93
C GLU A 53 2.51 16.52 2.43
N THR A 54 1.52 15.85 1.82
CA THR A 54 1.46 15.65 0.36
C THR A 54 1.35 16.97 -0.38
N GLN A 55 0.43 17.83 0.04
CA GLN A 55 0.27 19.16 -0.55
C GLN A 55 1.54 20.02 -0.36
N ALA A 56 2.19 19.94 0.81
CA ALA A 56 3.44 20.64 1.07
C ALA A 56 4.59 20.13 0.20
N ALA A 57 4.74 18.81 0.07
CA ALA A 57 5.77 18.17 -0.77
C ALA A 57 5.57 18.50 -2.25
N GLU A 58 4.34 18.50 -2.74
CA GLU A 58 4.00 18.85 -4.12
C GLU A 58 4.30 20.34 -4.43
N GLY A 59 4.00 21.23 -3.49
CA GLY A 59 4.38 22.64 -3.60
C GLY A 59 5.90 22.85 -3.69
N VAL A 60 6.69 22.11 -2.92
CA VAL A 60 8.17 22.16 -3.00
C VAL A 60 8.67 21.52 -4.30
N LYS A 61 8.09 20.39 -4.72
CA LYS A 61 8.45 19.71 -5.98
C LYS A 61 8.28 20.64 -7.18
N ASN A 62 7.16 21.37 -7.25
CA ASN A 62 6.90 22.33 -8.32
C ASN A 62 7.91 23.49 -8.32
N LYS A 63 8.36 23.95 -7.14
CA LYS A 63 9.41 24.98 -7.03
C LYS A 63 10.77 24.46 -7.51
N VAL A 64 11.14 23.23 -7.15
CA VAL A 64 12.38 22.59 -7.62
C VAL A 64 12.37 22.44 -9.14
N GLU A 65 11.25 21.97 -9.71
CA GLU A 65 11.10 21.82 -11.16
C GLU A 65 11.28 23.16 -11.90
N LEU A 66 10.67 24.23 -11.39
CA LEU A 66 10.85 25.56 -11.94
C LEU A 66 12.31 26.05 -11.85
N GLN A 67 13.01 25.76 -10.75
CA GLN A 67 14.43 26.09 -10.59
C GLN A 67 15.33 25.27 -11.51
N LYS A 68 15.02 23.99 -11.75
CA LYS A 68 15.72 23.16 -12.75
C LYS A 68 15.62 23.76 -14.14
N GLN A 69 14.41 24.09 -14.57
CA GLN A 69 14.18 24.74 -15.87
C GLN A 69 14.90 26.09 -16.00
N ARG A 70 15.01 26.87 -14.92
CA ARG A 70 15.82 28.11 -14.90
C ARG A 70 17.30 27.81 -15.06
N CYS A 71 17.83 26.82 -14.35
CA CYS A 71 19.23 26.41 -14.49
C CYS A 71 19.54 25.94 -15.91
N GLU A 72 18.67 25.10 -16.49
CA GLU A 72 18.82 24.60 -17.86
C GLU A 72 18.85 25.73 -18.89
N LYS A 73 17.97 26.74 -18.75
CA LYS A 73 17.99 27.93 -19.61
C LYS A 73 19.30 28.72 -19.50
N ILE A 74 19.84 28.88 -18.29
CA ILE A 74 21.12 29.55 -18.06
C ILE A 74 22.26 28.74 -18.69
N VAL A 75 22.28 27.41 -18.49
CA VAL A 75 23.28 26.51 -19.10
C VAL A 75 23.22 26.59 -20.63
N ALA A 76 22.02 26.57 -21.21
CA ALA A 76 21.83 26.70 -22.65
C ALA A 76 22.38 28.03 -23.18
N SER A 77 22.08 29.15 -22.50
CA SER A 77 22.62 30.48 -22.84
C SER A 77 24.15 30.49 -22.77
N ILE A 78 24.75 30.01 -21.67
CA ILE A 78 26.20 29.95 -21.50
C ILE A 78 26.84 29.10 -22.61
N SER A 79 26.22 27.98 -22.97
CA SER A 79 26.73 27.12 -24.04
C SER A 79 26.71 27.80 -25.41
N ALA A 80 25.69 28.62 -25.68
CA ALA A 80 25.60 29.40 -26.91
C ALA A 80 26.65 30.52 -26.93
N ASP A 81 26.73 31.32 -25.86
CA ASP A 81 27.71 32.41 -25.72
C ASP A 81 29.15 31.89 -25.78
N ARG A 82 29.41 30.70 -25.21
CA ARG A 82 30.71 30.04 -25.24
C ARG A 82 31.10 29.64 -26.65
N LYS A 83 30.17 29.06 -27.43
CA LYS A 83 30.42 28.72 -28.84
C LYS A 83 30.75 29.96 -29.67
N VAL A 84 30.06 31.08 -29.43
CA VAL A 84 30.34 32.36 -30.12
C VAL A 84 31.73 32.88 -29.73
N ALA A 85 32.06 32.89 -28.43
CA ALA A 85 33.36 33.36 -27.95
C ALA A 85 34.52 32.48 -28.45
N GLU A 86 34.37 31.15 -28.42
CA GLU A 86 35.37 30.21 -28.94
C GLU A 86 35.55 30.37 -30.46
N ALA A 87 34.46 30.52 -31.23
CA ALA A 87 34.54 30.73 -32.68
C ALA A 87 35.27 32.04 -33.03
N GLN A 88 35.00 33.13 -32.30
CA GLN A 88 35.67 34.41 -32.52
C GLN A 88 37.14 34.40 -32.07
N LEU A 89 37.44 33.69 -30.97
CA LEU A 89 38.82 33.49 -30.52
C LEU A 89 39.64 32.67 -31.52
N GLU A 90 39.07 31.59 -32.06
CA GLU A 90 39.70 30.80 -33.12
C GLU A 90 39.85 31.60 -34.43
N ALA A 91 38.91 32.50 -34.74
CA ALA A 91 39.06 33.44 -35.87
C ALA A 91 40.18 34.48 -35.64
N ALA A 92 40.46 34.85 -34.38
CA ALA A 92 41.53 35.78 -33.99
C ALA A 92 42.93 35.14 -33.97
N ARG A 93 42.99 33.85 -33.64
CA ARG A 93 44.21 33.04 -33.50
C ARG A 93 45.16 33.11 -34.71
N PRO A 94 44.69 32.98 -35.98
CA PRO A 94 45.56 33.07 -37.14
C PRO A 94 46.15 34.47 -37.32
N ALA A 95 45.41 35.54 -37.01
CA ALA A 95 45.94 36.91 -37.11
C ALA A 95 47.07 37.16 -36.10
N LEU A 96 47.00 36.57 -34.90
CA LEU A 96 48.08 36.65 -33.92
C LEU A 96 49.31 35.85 -34.32
N LEU A 97 49.13 34.61 -34.79
CA LEU A 97 50.22 33.77 -35.29
C LEU A 97 50.90 34.41 -36.50
N GLU A 98 50.12 34.97 -37.44
CA GLU A 98 50.65 35.71 -38.60
C GLU A 98 51.49 36.91 -38.16
N ALA A 99 51.08 37.64 -37.11
CA ALA A 99 51.85 38.76 -36.56
C ALA A 99 53.18 38.31 -35.94
N GLU A 100 53.17 37.22 -35.18
CA GLU A 100 54.36 36.67 -34.52
C GLU A 100 55.33 36.04 -35.52
N GLU A 101 54.82 35.32 -36.52
CA GLU A 101 55.61 34.80 -37.64
C GLU A 101 56.22 35.94 -38.45
N ALA A 102 55.46 37.00 -38.75
CA ALA A 102 55.95 38.17 -39.47
C ALA A 102 57.10 38.87 -38.73
N LEU A 103 57.04 38.99 -37.39
CA LEU A 103 58.14 39.54 -36.60
C LEU A 103 59.37 38.64 -36.59
N ASN A 104 59.19 37.32 -36.53
CA ASN A 104 60.28 36.35 -36.56
C ASN A 104 61.04 36.33 -37.90
N THR A 105 60.47 36.89 -38.98
CA THR A 105 61.19 37.07 -40.25
C THR A 105 62.21 38.20 -40.24
N ILE A 106 62.15 39.12 -39.26
CA ILE A 106 62.99 40.33 -39.22
C ILE A 106 64.25 40.08 -38.39
N LYS A 107 65.43 40.23 -39.00
CA LYS A 107 66.72 40.12 -38.28
C LYS A 107 67.25 41.50 -37.88
N PRO A 108 68.07 41.61 -36.82
CA PRO A 108 68.72 42.88 -36.44
C PRO A 108 69.54 43.52 -37.59
N ALA A 109 70.11 42.69 -38.47
CA ALA A 109 70.82 43.15 -39.66
C ALA A 109 69.90 43.91 -40.63
N ASP A 110 68.65 43.46 -40.78
CA ASP A 110 67.66 44.04 -41.68
C ASP A 110 67.28 45.46 -41.24
N ILE A 111 67.07 45.66 -39.93
CA ILE A 111 66.83 47.00 -39.35
C ILE A 111 68.05 47.92 -39.56
N SER A 112 69.28 47.38 -39.45
CA SER A 112 70.48 48.17 -39.72
C SER A 112 70.61 48.58 -41.19
N THR A 113 70.07 47.82 -42.14
CA THR A 113 70.08 48.21 -43.57
C THR A 113 69.10 49.33 -43.85
N VAL A 114 67.89 49.25 -43.28
CA VAL A 114 66.84 50.28 -43.41
C VAL A 114 67.29 51.62 -42.83
N ARG A 115 68.01 51.61 -41.69
CA ARG A 115 68.56 52.83 -41.06
C ARG A 115 69.60 53.56 -41.93
N LYS A 116 70.32 52.85 -42.79
CA LYS A 116 71.40 53.41 -43.63
C LYS A 116 70.91 54.00 -44.96
N LEU A 117 69.61 53.92 -45.25
CA LEU A 117 69.02 54.48 -46.47
C LEU A 117 69.08 56.01 -46.45
N ALA A 118 69.86 56.61 -47.35
CA ALA A 118 69.97 58.07 -47.48
C ALA A 118 68.68 58.74 -47.99
N LYS A 119 67.87 58.02 -48.77
CA LYS A 119 66.54 58.43 -49.26
C LYS A 119 65.58 57.23 -49.18
N PRO A 120 64.89 57.00 -48.05
CA PRO A 120 63.97 55.87 -47.91
C PRO A 120 62.74 56.03 -48.83
N PRO A 121 62.23 54.93 -49.42
CA PRO A 121 60.93 54.91 -50.07
C PRO A 121 59.79 55.30 -49.12
N ASN A 122 58.78 56.02 -49.63
CA ASN A 122 57.65 56.53 -48.84
C ASN A 122 56.89 55.40 -48.10
N LEU A 123 56.74 54.23 -48.73
CA LEU A 123 56.13 53.06 -48.10
C LEU A 123 56.85 52.64 -46.81
N ILE A 124 58.19 52.64 -46.80
CA ILE A 124 58.98 52.29 -45.60
C ILE A 124 58.79 53.34 -44.50
N MET A 125 58.75 54.62 -44.88
CA MET A 125 58.55 55.71 -43.93
C MET A 125 57.17 55.62 -43.26
N ARG A 126 56.11 55.33 -44.02
CA ARG A 126 54.75 55.13 -43.48
C ARG A 126 54.62 53.90 -42.60
N ILE A 127 55.24 52.76 -42.96
CA ILE A 127 55.26 51.57 -42.10
C ILE A 127 55.92 51.89 -40.76
N MET A 128 57.00 52.66 -40.77
CA MET A 128 57.68 53.07 -39.53
C MET A 128 56.88 54.08 -38.70
N ASP A 129 56.15 54.98 -39.35
CA ASP A 129 55.21 55.86 -38.65
C ASP A 129 54.06 55.07 -38.00
N CYS A 130 53.53 54.04 -38.67
CA CYS A 130 52.58 53.11 -38.07
C CYS A 130 53.15 52.41 -36.83
N VAL A 131 54.41 51.97 -36.87
CA VAL A 131 55.10 51.41 -35.71
C VAL A 131 55.22 52.46 -34.59
N ASN A 132 55.62 53.69 -34.89
CA ASN A 132 55.72 54.76 -33.89
C ASN A 132 54.37 55.09 -33.24
N ILE A 133 53.27 55.09 -34.01
CA ILE A 133 51.91 55.30 -33.50
C ILE A 133 51.54 54.21 -32.49
N LEU A 134 51.80 52.94 -32.82
CA LEU A 134 51.50 51.80 -31.95
C LEU A 134 52.25 51.87 -30.60
N PHE A 135 53.45 52.47 -30.54
CA PHE A 135 54.23 52.67 -29.31
C PHE A 135 54.02 54.03 -28.63
N TYR A 136 53.03 54.84 -29.07
CA TYR A 136 52.81 56.21 -28.57
C TYR A 136 54.08 57.09 -28.63
N HIS A 137 54.91 56.93 -29.66
CA HIS A 137 56.08 57.77 -29.87
C HIS A 137 55.73 59.10 -30.52
N ARG A 138 56.49 60.14 -30.19
CA ARG A 138 56.28 61.49 -30.71
C ARG A 138 56.50 61.50 -32.23
N LEU A 139 55.48 61.92 -32.98
CA LEU A 139 55.57 62.21 -34.41
C LEU A 139 55.86 63.70 -34.66
N GLU A 140 56.41 64.01 -35.82
CA GLU A 140 56.47 65.39 -36.31
C GLU A 140 55.07 65.89 -36.68
N THR A 141 54.86 67.21 -36.71
CA THR A 141 53.54 67.78 -37.01
C THR A 141 53.06 67.35 -38.39
N VAL A 142 51.88 66.73 -38.46
CA VAL A 142 51.25 66.25 -39.70
C VAL A 142 51.09 67.41 -40.69
N ARG A 143 51.72 67.28 -41.86
CA ARG A 143 51.59 68.21 -42.99
C ARG A 143 51.35 67.42 -44.27
N PRO A 144 50.53 67.90 -45.22
CA PRO A 144 50.40 67.26 -46.53
C PRO A 144 51.69 67.46 -47.33
N ASP A 145 52.22 66.39 -47.94
CA ASP A 145 53.38 66.43 -48.84
C ASP A 145 52.96 66.96 -50.22
N PRO A 146 53.45 68.13 -50.66
CA PRO A 146 53.09 68.71 -51.96
C PRO A 146 53.57 67.91 -53.17
N GLU A 147 54.56 67.02 -53.02
CA GLU A 147 55.17 66.27 -54.14
C GLU A 147 54.60 64.87 -54.32
N LYS A 148 53.97 64.28 -53.30
CA LYS A 148 53.72 62.83 -53.24
C LYS A 148 52.31 62.43 -52.82
N GLU A 149 51.33 63.33 -52.87
CA GLU A 149 49.92 63.08 -52.51
C GLU A 149 49.76 62.23 -51.24
N SER A 150 50.60 62.48 -50.22
CA SER A 150 50.67 61.67 -48.99
C SER A 150 51.04 62.52 -47.79
N ILE A 151 50.90 61.97 -46.59
CA ILE A 151 51.23 62.67 -45.34
C ILE A 151 52.76 62.73 -45.19
N MET A 152 53.28 63.88 -44.76
CA MET A 152 54.70 64.05 -44.43
C MET A 152 55.08 63.08 -43.29
N THR A 153 56.02 62.18 -43.58
CA THR A 153 56.39 61.08 -42.69
C THR A 153 57.48 61.49 -41.69
N SER A 154 57.42 60.94 -40.46
CA SER A 154 58.30 61.31 -39.34
C SER A 154 59.57 60.47 -39.31
N TRP A 155 60.35 60.53 -40.39
CA TRP A 155 61.51 59.65 -40.56
C TRP A 155 62.63 59.87 -39.53
N LYS A 156 62.84 61.10 -39.06
CA LYS A 156 63.86 61.40 -38.04
C LYS A 156 63.55 60.71 -36.71
N GLU A 157 62.29 60.73 -36.29
CA GLU A 157 61.83 60.05 -35.08
C GLU A 157 61.81 58.53 -35.28
N SER A 158 61.45 58.04 -36.47
CA SER A 158 61.56 56.63 -36.86
C SER A 158 63.00 56.09 -36.75
N ILE A 159 64.00 56.83 -37.23
CA ILE A 159 65.42 56.47 -37.08
C ILE A 159 65.82 56.41 -35.60
N ARG A 160 65.35 57.37 -34.80
CA ARG A 160 65.64 57.44 -33.37
C ARG A 160 65.13 56.20 -32.65
N TYR A 161 63.92 55.74 -32.99
CA TYR A 161 63.36 54.54 -32.40
C TYR A 161 64.06 53.25 -32.87
N MET A 162 64.31 53.10 -34.17
CA MET A 162 65.08 51.96 -34.72
C MET A 162 66.53 51.87 -34.22
N SER A 163 67.07 52.95 -33.66
CA SER A 163 68.43 52.98 -33.11
C SER A 163 68.51 52.50 -31.66
N GLN A 164 67.37 52.24 -31.01
CA GLN A 164 67.34 51.70 -29.65
C GLN A 164 67.71 50.21 -29.66
N PRO A 165 68.51 49.74 -28.67
CA PRO A 165 69.01 48.37 -28.64
C PRO A 165 67.90 47.30 -28.51
N ASN A 166 66.73 47.67 -27.96
CA ASN A 166 65.63 46.75 -27.70
C ASN A 166 64.48 46.84 -28.71
N PHE A 167 64.66 47.53 -29.85
CA PHE A 167 63.57 47.77 -30.82
C PHE A 167 62.81 46.49 -31.23
N LEU A 168 63.53 45.43 -31.63
CA LEU A 168 62.89 44.15 -32.02
C LEU A 168 62.29 43.40 -30.82
N ALA A 169 62.92 43.49 -29.64
CA ALA A 169 62.40 42.87 -28.42
C ALA A 169 61.09 43.53 -27.97
N ASN A 170 61.00 44.86 -28.09
CA ASN A 170 59.80 45.63 -27.77
C ASN A 170 58.64 45.32 -28.74
N LEU A 171 58.94 44.99 -30.00
CA LEU A 171 57.93 44.54 -30.98
C LEU A 171 57.37 43.15 -30.62
N LEU A 172 58.23 42.23 -30.18
CA LEU A 172 57.84 40.89 -29.77
C LEU A 172 57.06 40.90 -28.44
N ASP A 173 57.48 41.72 -27.48
CA ASP A 173 56.82 41.89 -26.17
C ASP A 173 55.82 43.06 -26.16
N PHE A 174 55.21 43.35 -27.31
CA PHE A 174 54.31 44.49 -27.43
C PHE A 174 53.07 44.29 -26.53
N PRO A 175 52.81 45.20 -25.57
CA PRO A 175 51.67 45.10 -24.67
C PRO A 175 50.37 45.39 -25.43
N LYS A 176 49.71 44.33 -25.91
CA LYS A 176 48.48 44.38 -26.71
C LYS A 176 47.30 45.12 -26.04
N TYR A 177 47.32 45.31 -24.72
CA TYR A 177 46.30 46.04 -23.96
C TYR A 177 46.42 47.58 -24.07
N ILE A 178 47.53 48.10 -24.60
CA ILE A 178 47.76 49.54 -24.78
C ILE A 178 47.06 50.10 -26.03
N LEU A 179 46.62 49.22 -26.94
CA LEU A 179 45.91 49.59 -28.15
C LEU A 179 44.58 50.29 -27.81
N THR A 180 44.35 51.46 -28.41
CA THR A 180 43.11 52.25 -28.27
C THR A 180 42.47 52.49 -29.63
N GLU A 181 41.18 52.82 -29.65
CA GLU A 181 40.44 53.13 -30.87
C GLU A 181 41.02 54.34 -31.59
N GLU A 182 41.42 55.37 -30.85
CA GLU A 182 42.11 56.56 -31.38
C GLU A 182 43.38 56.21 -32.15
N MET A 183 44.16 55.22 -31.69
CA MET A 183 45.36 54.77 -32.43
C MET A 183 45.00 54.09 -33.74
N MET A 184 43.90 53.32 -33.78
CA MET A 184 43.47 52.63 -35.01
C MET A 184 42.99 53.62 -36.06
N ASP A 185 42.24 54.63 -35.65
CA ASP A 185 41.79 55.73 -36.54
C ASP A 185 43.00 56.46 -37.14
N LEU A 186 44.03 56.73 -36.34
CA LEU A 186 45.27 57.33 -36.82
C LEU A 186 46.00 56.41 -37.80
N LEU A 187 46.08 55.11 -37.53
CA LEU A 187 46.75 54.11 -38.39
C LEU A 187 46.04 53.93 -39.73
N GLU A 188 44.70 53.97 -39.74
CA GLU A 188 43.89 53.76 -40.95
C GLU A 188 44.26 54.76 -42.06
N HIS A 189 44.54 56.01 -41.70
CA HIS A 189 44.96 57.06 -42.65
C HIS A 189 46.30 56.75 -43.34
N TYR A 190 47.21 56.01 -42.68
CA TYR A 190 48.49 55.58 -43.28
C TYR A 190 48.36 54.26 -44.04
N MET A 191 47.49 53.34 -43.58
CA MET A 191 47.30 52.00 -44.13
C MET A 191 46.31 51.95 -45.32
N SER A 192 45.42 52.93 -45.46
CA SER A 192 44.42 53.00 -46.54
C SER A 192 45.03 53.28 -47.92
N ALA A 193 46.31 53.63 -47.99
CA ALA A 193 46.99 53.87 -49.25
C ALA A 193 47.11 52.59 -50.10
N PRO A 194 46.90 52.67 -51.44
CA PRO A 194 46.82 51.50 -52.32
C PRO A 194 48.13 50.69 -52.40
N ASP A 195 49.25 51.31 -52.05
CA ASP A 195 50.58 50.70 -52.03
C ASP A 195 50.95 50.08 -50.67
N TYR A 196 50.09 50.19 -49.64
CA TYR A 196 50.29 49.57 -48.32
C TYR A 196 49.87 48.10 -48.32
N ASN A 197 50.60 47.27 -49.07
CA ASN A 197 50.35 45.83 -49.15
C ASN A 197 51.66 45.03 -49.20
N ILE A 198 51.59 43.73 -48.85
CA ILE A 198 52.77 42.86 -48.76
C ILE A 198 53.52 42.76 -50.10
N ALA A 199 52.83 42.78 -51.24
CA ALA A 199 53.46 42.67 -52.56
C ALA A 199 54.31 43.92 -52.89
N SER A 200 53.78 45.11 -52.61
CA SER A 200 54.51 46.38 -52.72
C SER A 200 55.67 46.45 -51.74
N ALA A 201 55.48 46.03 -50.48
CA ALA A 201 56.54 46.02 -49.48
C ALA A 201 57.70 45.07 -49.86
N LYS A 202 57.40 43.86 -50.33
CA LYS A 202 58.42 42.91 -50.82
C LYS A 202 59.20 43.46 -52.02
N LYS A 203 58.52 44.18 -52.93
CA LYS A 203 59.14 44.80 -54.11
C LYS A 203 60.07 45.97 -53.74
N THR A 204 59.69 46.75 -52.73
CA THR A 204 60.46 47.92 -52.28
C THR A 204 61.61 47.54 -51.36
N CYS A 205 61.34 46.73 -50.34
CA CYS A 205 62.33 46.24 -49.39
C CYS A 205 61.79 44.99 -48.68
N GLY A 206 62.25 43.80 -49.08
CA GLY A 206 61.85 42.52 -48.47
C GLY A 206 62.00 42.50 -46.94
N ASN A 207 62.99 43.23 -46.43
CA ASN A 207 63.32 43.40 -45.01
C ASN A 207 62.25 44.13 -44.17
N VAL A 208 61.36 44.91 -44.80
CA VAL A 208 60.32 45.72 -44.13
C VAL A 208 58.93 45.08 -44.29
N ALA A 209 58.80 44.04 -45.12
CA ALA A 209 57.53 43.33 -45.34
C ALA A 209 56.97 42.68 -44.06
N GLY A 210 57.85 42.22 -43.15
CA GLY A 210 57.46 41.69 -41.84
C GLY A 210 56.84 42.75 -40.92
N LEU A 211 57.35 43.99 -40.96
CA LEU A 211 56.80 45.11 -40.18
C LEU A 211 55.42 45.53 -40.69
N LEU A 212 55.23 45.56 -42.02
CA LEU A 212 53.91 45.83 -42.60
C LEU A 212 52.90 44.77 -42.15
N SER A 213 53.24 43.48 -42.29
CA SER A 213 52.36 42.38 -41.89
C SER A 213 52.04 42.42 -40.39
N TRP A 214 53.02 42.74 -39.53
CA TRP A 214 52.82 42.92 -38.10
C TRP A 214 51.84 44.06 -37.77
N THR A 215 52.04 45.25 -38.34
CA THR A 215 51.13 46.40 -38.09
C THR A 215 49.69 46.10 -38.53
N THR A 216 49.50 45.48 -39.70
CA THR A 216 48.17 45.07 -40.19
C THR A 216 47.54 44.00 -39.28
N ALA A 217 48.33 43.05 -38.79
CA ALA A 217 47.85 42.01 -37.90
C ALA A 217 47.49 42.53 -36.50
N MET A 218 48.19 43.54 -35.98
CA MET A 218 47.85 44.23 -34.73
C MET A 218 46.52 44.98 -34.82
N VAL A 219 46.25 45.65 -35.94
CA VAL A 219 44.95 46.32 -36.19
C VAL A 219 43.81 45.29 -36.23
N LYS A 220 43.99 44.18 -36.96
CA LYS A 220 43.01 43.08 -36.98
C LYS A 220 42.78 42.49 -35.58
N PHE A 221 43.85 42.29 -34.81
CA PHE A 221 43.75 41.79 -33.44
C PHE A 221 42.94 42.72 -32.55
N PHE A 222 43.15 44.04 -32.62
CA PHE A 222 42.41 45.02 -31.83
C PHE A 222 40.89 44.91 -32.07
N TRP A 223 40.45 44.95 -33.34
CA TRP A 223 39.03 44.87 -33.70
C TRP A 223 38.38 43.54 -33.31
N VAL A 224 39.15 42.45 -33.28
CA VAL A 224 38.63 41.16 -32.80
C VAL A 224 38.60 41.10 -31.28
N ASN A 225 39.60 41.67 -30.60
CA ASN A 225 39.69 41.70 -29.14
C ASN A 225 38.63 42.59 -28.51
N THR A 226 38.23 43.69 -29.16
CA THR A 226 37.10 44.55 -28.70
C THR A 226 35.78 43.80 -28.67
N VAL A 227 35.61 42.74 -29.48
CA VAL A 227 34.43 41.86 -29.45
C VAL A 227 34.59 40.73 -28.43
N ILE A 228 35.80 40.16 -28.29
CA ILE A 228 36.06 39.02 -27.37
C ILE A 228 36.01 39.42 -25.89
N VAL A 229 36.58 40.57 -25.50
CA VAL A 229 36.61 41.03 -24.10
C VAL A 229 35.23 41.12 -23.46
N PRO A 230 34.21 41.78 -24.07
CA PRO A 230 32.87 41.81 -23.49
C PRO A 230 32.19 40.44 -23.47
N LEU A 231 32.49 39.56 -24.44
CA LEU A 231 32.00 38.18 -24.43
C LEU A 231 32.58 37.36 -23.25
N GLN A 232 33.87 37.52 -22.95
CA GLN A 232 34.51 36.86 -21.81
C GLN A 232 33.97 37.37 -20.46
N ASP A 233 33.72 38.67 -20.33
CA ASP A 233 33.08 39.24 -19.13
C ASP A 233 31.63 38.75 -18.98
N ASN A 234 30.87 38.70 -20.08
CA ASN A 234 29.52 38.13 -20.10
C ASN A 234 29.51 36.65 -19.70
N LEU A 235 30.44 35.84 -20.21
CA LEU A 235 30.60 34.44 -19.82
C LEU A 235 30.94 34.28 -18.34
N THR A 236 31.80 35.15 -17.80
CA THR A 236 32.16 35.15 -16.38
C THR A 236 30.95 35.49 -15.50
N LYS A 237 30.21 36.55 -15.85
CA LYS A 237 28.96 36.95 -15.18
C LYS A 237 27.89 35.86 -15.27
N ALA A 238 27.73 35.24 -16.43
CA ALA A 238 26.78 34.14 -16.63
C ALA A 238 27.18 32.91 -15.81
N GLY A 239 28.47 32.57 -15.74
CA GLY A 239 29.01 31.49 -14.89
C GLY A 239 28.75 31.74 -13.40
N GLN A 240 28.92 32.98 -12.92
CA GLN A 240 28.55 33.34 -11.54
C GLN A 240 27.05 33.19 -11.27
N ARG A 241 26.20 33.61 -12.22
CA ARG A 241 24.74 33.42 -12.14
C ARG A 241 24.37 31.94 -12.10
N LEU A 242 25.02 31.10 -12.92
CA LEU A 242 24.81 29.66 -12.91
C LEU A 242 25.19 29.04 -11.57
N ASN A 243 26.37 29.37 -11.03
CA ASN A 243 26.82 28.87 -9.73
C ASN A 243 25.85 29.23 -8.60
N ARG A 244 25.29 30.44 -8.62
CA ARG A 244 24.26 30.85 -7.65
C ARG A 244 22.98 30.03 -7.83
N ALA A 245 22.49 29.91 -9.07
CA ALA A 245 21.28 29.15 -9.37
C ALA A 245 21.43 27.66 -9.01
N MET A 246 22.60 27.06 -9.25
CA MET A 246 22.91 25.69 -8.85
C MET A 246 22.92 25.49 -7.33
N LYS A 247 23.48 26.44 -6.56
CA LYS A 247 23.42 26.39 -5.10
C LYS A 247 21.98 26.47 -4.59
N GLU A 248 21.18 27.38 -5.14
CA GLU A 248 19.76 27.51 -4.79
C GLU A 248 18.98 26.22 -5.15
N LEU A 249 19.24 25.63 -6.32
CA LEU A 249 18.66 24.35 -6.73
C LEU A 249 19.06 23.22 -5.75
N GLN A 250 20.32 23.10 -5.39
CA GLN A 250 20.79 22.09 -4.45
C GLN A 250 20.11 22.21 -3.08
N THR A 251 19.95 23.44 -2.57
CA THR A 251 19.22 23.65 -1.30
C THR A 251 17.75 23.24 -1.42
N ALA A 252 17.10 23.55 -2.53
CA ALA A 252 15.70 23.18 -2.75
C ALA A 252 15.52 21.67 -2.95
N GLU A 253 16.45 21.00 -3.64
CA GLU A 253 16.48 19.53 -3.76
C GLU A 253 16.68 18.85 -2.40
N SER A 254 17.52 19.41 -1.53
CA SER A 254 17.68 18.91 -0.16
C SER A 254 16.38 19.02 0.64
N ILE A 255 15.67 20.15 0.54
CA ILE A 255 14.36 20.34 1.20
C ILE A 255 13.33 19.37 0.62
N LEU A 256 13.33 19.16 -0.70
CA LEU A 256 12.44 18.19 -1.33
C LEU A 256 12.72 16.76 -0.86
N ALA A 257 13.99 16.38 -0.70
CA ALA A 257 14.38 15.08 -0.18
C ALA A 257 13.91 14.87 1.26
N GLU A 258 14.06 15.87 2.12
CA GLU A 258 13.55 15.85 3.50
C GLU A 258 12.03 15.70 3.54
N LYS A 259 11.30 16.52 2.76
CA LYS A 259 9.83 16.43 2.66
C LYS A 259 9.35 15.10 2.11
N THR A 260 10.06 14.54 1.13
CA THR A 260 9.74 13.21 0.58
C THR A 260 9.98 12.11 1.62
N ALA A 261 11.01 12.22 2.46
CA ALA A 261 11.28 11.28 3.54
C ALA A 261 10.18 11.35 4.63
N ILE A 262 9.75 12.57 5.01
CA ILE A 262 8.64 12.77 5.94
C ILE A 262 7.36 12.17 5.37
N LEU A 263 7.03 12.44 4.10
CA LEU A 263 5.85 11.90 3.43
C LEU A 263 5.85 10.37 3.43
N LYS A 264 7.00 9.73 3.12
CA LYS A 264 7.13 8.26 3.18
C LYS A 264 6.87 7.71 4.59
N ARG A 265 7.38 8.38 5.63
CA ARG A 265 7.13 7.98 7.01
C ARG A 265 5.66 8.10 7.39
N VAL A 266 5.03 9.22 7.09
CA VAL A 266 3.61 9.46 7.41
C VAL A 266 2.70 8.54 6.60
N GLN A 267 3.07 8.19 5.37
CA GLN A 267 2.38 7.17 4.56
C GLN A 267 2.50 5.77 5.20
N ALA A 268 3.69 5.39 5.68
CA ALA A 268 3.86 4.13 6.39
C ALA A 268 3.03 4.08 7.68
N ASP A 269 3.01 5.17 8.46
CA ASP A 269 2.17 5.29 9.65
C ASP A 269 0.66 5.15 9.30
N PHE A 270 0.24 5.68 8.14
CA PHE A 270 -1.13 5.54 7.64
C PHE A 270 -1.46 4.09 7.25
N ASP A 271 -0.57 3.44 6.50
CA ASP A 271 -0.75 2.06 6.06
C ASP A 271 -0.82 1.11 7.28
N ASP A 272 0.01 1.33 8.29
CA ASP A 272 -0.02 0.60 9.57
C ASP A 272 -1.33 0.84 10.34
N ALA A 273 -1.81 2.08 10.39
CA ALA A 273 -3.09 2.41 11.03
C ALA A 273 -4.27 1.74 10.30
N MET A 274 -4.27 1.76 8.97
CA MET A 274 -5.28 1.10 8.14
C MET A 274 -5.26 -0.42 8.30
N MET A 275 -4.07 -1.03 8.37
CA MET A 275 -3.94 -2.47 8.60
C MET A 275 -4.50 -2.87 9.99
N LYS A 276 -4.19 -2.09 11.04
CA LYS A 276 -4.74 -2.32 12.39
C LYS A 276 -6.26 -2.17 12.41
N LYS A 277 -6.78 -1.12 11.78
CA LYS A 277 -8.23 -0.89 11.63
C LYS A 277 -8.90 -2.06 10.90
N GLN A 278 -8.34 -2.52 9.79
CA GLN A 278 -8.92 -3.63 9.02
C GLN A 278 -8.93 -4.92 9.85
N LYS A 279 -7.85 -5.21 10.57
CA LYS A 279 -7.79 -6.39 11.45
C LYS A 279 -8.85 -6.34 12.55
N LEU A 280 -9.03 -5.19 13.20
CA LEU A 280 -10.08 -5.00 14.21
C LEU A 280 -11.48 -5.14 13.61
N GLN A 281 -11.70 -4.61 12.40
CA GLN A 281 -12.96 -4.75 11.67
C GLN A 281 -13.27 -6.22 11.37
N ASP A 282 -12.30 -6.97 10.85
CA ASP A 282 -12.46 -8.38 10.51
C ASP A 282 -12.78 -9.22 11.77
N GLU A 283 -12.12 -8.93 12.90
CA GLU A 283 -12.35 -9.58 14.19
C GLU A 283 -13.74 -9.25 14.76
N ALA A 284 -14.18 -7.99 14.66
CA ALA A 284 -15.52 -7.55 15.07
C ALA A 284 -16.60 -8.21 14.21
N ASP A 285 -16.44 -8.25 12.89
CA ASP A 285 -17.40 -8.86 11.96
C ASP A 285 -17.47 -10.39 12.11
N LEU A 286 -16.34 -11.05 12.40
CA LEU A 286 -16.35 -12.46 12.76
C LEU A 286 -17.13 -12.71 14.06
N CYS A 287 -16.90 -11.87 15.08
CA CYS A 287 -17.60 -11.97 16.35
C CYS A 287 -19.11 -11.73 16.19
N ARG A 288 -19.50 -10.69 15.44
CA ARG A 288 -20.90 -10.39 15.09
C ARG A 288 -21.56 -11.56 14.39
N ARG A 289 -20.93 -12.13 13.35
CA ARG A 289 -21.46 -13.31 12.65
C ARG A 289 -21.66 -14.50 13.59
N ARG A 290 -20.66 -14.82 14.42
CA ARG A 290 -20.77 -15.89 15.42
C ARG A 290 -21.91 -15.65 16.40
N MET A 291 -22.04 -14.43 16.89
CA MET A 291 -23.11 -14.04 17.81
C MET A 291 -24.50 -14.16 17.16
N THR A 292 -24.66 -13.68 15.92
CA THR A 292 -25.92 -13.82 15.18
C THR A 292 -26.30 -15.29 14.98
N THR A 293 -25.36 -16.14 14.55
CA THR A 293 -25.61 -17.58 14.41
C THR A 293 -25.95 -18.25 15.74
N ALA A 294 -25.25 -17.90 16.81
CA ALA A 294 -25.50 -18.46 18.14
C ALA A 294 -26.87 -18.04 18.69
N ASN A 295 -27.27 -16.78 18.51
CA ASN A 295 -28.59 -16.29 18.88
C ASN A 295 -29.70 -17.00 18.11
N MET A 296 -29.57 -17.14 16.78
CA MET A 296 -30.55 -17.88 15.98
C MET A 296 -30.72 -19.33 16.45
N LEU A 297 -29.62 -19.99 16.85
CA LEU A 297 -29.67 -21.36 17.37
C LEU A 297 -30.39 -21.42 18.73
N ILE A 298 -30.11 -20.50 19.64
CA ILE A 298 -30.76 -20.45 20.96
C ILE A 298 -32.24 -20.12 20.84
N GLU A 299 -32.60 -19.16 19.97
CA GLU A 299 -34.00 -18.83 19.69
C GLU A 299 -34.74 -20.03 19.08
N GLY A 300 -34.12 -20.72 18.12
CA GLY A 300 -34.67 -21.92 17.50
C GLY A 300 -34.86 -23.09 18.47
N LEU A 301 -34.09 -23.14 19.57
CA LEU A 301 -34.17 -24.19 20.60
C LEU A 301 -34.89 -23.72 21.88
N ALA A 302 -35.42 -22.50 21.91
CA ALA A 302 -36.07 -21.94 23.09
C ALA A 302 -37.35 -22.70 23.46
N GLY A 303 -38.14 -23.12 22.45
CA GLY A 303 -39.32 -23.95 22.65
C GLY A 303 -38.97 -25.32 23.21
N GLU A 304 -37.94 -25.96 22.67
CA GLU A 304 -37.40 -27.23 23.12
C GLU A 304 -36.89 -27.16 24.56
N MET A 305 -36.25 -26.07 24.95
CA MET A 305 -35.80 -25.85 26.32
C MET A 305 -36.96 -25.89 27.32
N VAL A 306 -38.06 -25.20 27.01
CA VAL A 306 -39.28 -25.19 27.85
C VAL A 306 -39.85 -26.61 27.90
N ARG A 307 -40.02 -27.24 26.73
CA ARG A 307 -40.57 -28.58 26.62
C ARG A 307 -39.76 -29.62 27.41
N TRP A 308 -38.44 -29.61 27.29
CA TRP A 308 -37.55 -30.54 28.00
C TRP A 308 -37.55 -30.28 29.51
N SER A 309 -37.66 -29.02 29.93
CA SER A 309 -37.76 -28.66 31.35
C SER A 309 -39.05 -29.20 31.96
N GLU A 310 -40.20 -28.98 31.31
CA GLU A 310 -41.50 -29.49 31.75
C GLU A 310 -41.55 -31.03 31.76
N GLN A 311 -41.01 -31.66 30.70
CA GLN A 311 -40.92 -33.12 30.63
C GLN A 311 -40.02 -33.70 31.72
N SER A 312 -38.87 -33.06 32.00
CA SER A 312 -37.98 -33.48 33.08
C SER A 312 -38.69 -33.43 34.44
N ILE A 313 -39.40 -32.33 34.74
CA ILE A 313 -40.19 -32.19 35.97
C ILE A 313 -41.24 -33.30 36.07
N THR A 314 -41.99 -33.52 34.99
CA THR A 314 -43.03 -34.55 34.93
C THR A 314 -42.45 -35.95 35.18
N TYR A 315 -41.35 -36.30 34.52
CA TYR A 315 -40.71 -37.60 34.73
C TYR A 315 -40.12 -37.74 36.13
N LYS A 316 -39.57 -36.68 36.73
CA LYS A 316 -39.10 -36.70 38.12
C LYS A 316 -40.24 -37.01 39.08
N GLN A 317 -41.41 -36.40 38.88
CA GLN A 317 -42.61 -36.70 39.66
C GLN A 317 -43.07 -38.16 39.49
N LEU A 318 -43.11 -38.65 38.24
CA LEU A 318 -43.47 -40.05 37.96
C LEU A 318 -42.49 -41.04 38.59
N ILE A 319 -41.18 -40.75 38.57
CA ILE A 319 -40.16 -41.59 39.23
C ILE A 319 -40.41 -41.71 40.73
N VAL A 320 -40.82 -40.62 41.39
CA VAL A 320 -41.14 -40.61 42.83
C VAL A 320 -42.40 -41.43 43.12
N MET A 321 -43.42 -41.35 42.26
CA MET A 321 -44.69 -42.07 42.43
C MET A 321 -44.61 -43.55 42.02
N LEU A 322 -43.60 -43.93 41.23
CA LEU A 322 -43.45 -45.27 40.65
C LEU A 322 -43.49 -46.39 41.69
N THR A 323 -42.92 -46.17 42.88
CA THR A 323 -42.90 -47.20 43.94
C THR A 323 -44.31 -47.53 44.41
N GLY A 324 -45.14 -46.53 44.69
CA GLY A 324 -46.53 -46.75 45.09
C GLY A 324 -47.37 -47.33 43.95
N ASP A 325 -47.15 -46.85 42.72
CA ASP A 325 -47.85 -47.35 41.54
C ASP A 325 -47.49 -48.82 41.25
N ALA A 326 -46.24 -49.22 41.44
CA ALA A 326 -45.81 -50.61 41.32
C ALA A 326 -46.46 -51.51 42.37
N ILE A 327 -46.64 -51.04 43.62
CA ILE A 327 -47.36 -51.77 44.66
C ILE A 327 -48.84 -51.92 44.29
N GLY A 328 -49.48 -50.83 43.84
CA GLY A 328 -50.86 -50.85 43.38
C GLY A 328 -51.07 -51.82 42.22
N LEU A 329 -50.14 -51.82 41.26
CA LEU A 329 -50.14 -52.72 40.12
C LEU A 329 -49.94 -54.18 40.53
N ALA A 330 -49.01 -54.45 41.44
CA ALA A 330 -48.78 -55.79 41.97
C ALA A 330 -50.01 -56.31 42.73
N ALA A 331 -50.65 -55.46 43.54
CA ALA A 331 -51.89 -55.81 44.23
C ALA A 331 -53.01 -56.15 43.23
N PHE A 332 -53.15 -55.35 42.17
CA PHE A 332 -54.12 -55.61 41.11
C PHE A 332 -53.83 -56.95 40.40
N LEU A 333 -52.62 -57.15 39.88
CA LEU A 333 -52.26 -58.37 39.15
C LEU A 333 -52.39 -59.64 40.00
N THR A 334 -52.15 -59.55 41.32
CA THR A 334 -52.19 -60.69 42.22
C THR A 334 -53.60 -61.05 42.66
N TYR A 335 -54.44 -60.06 42.96
CA TYR A 335 -55.73 -60.27 43.62
C TYR A 335 -56.95 -59.99 42.74
N ALA A 336 -56.86 -59.15 41.70
CA ALA A 336 -58.02 -58.70 40.92
C ALA A 336 -58.63 -59.76 39.99
N GLY A 337 -57.86 -60.79 39.60
CA GLY A 337 -58.22 -61.72 38.53
C GLY A 337 -59.56 -62.44 38.74
N GLY A 338 -59.87 -62.87 39.97
CA GLY A 338 -61.10 -63.60 40.29
C GLY A 338 -62.32 -62.71 40.56
N PHE A 339 -62.18 -61.38 40.49
CA PHE A 339 -63.21 -60.44 40.89
C PHE A 339 -63.82 -59.68 39.70
N ASN A 340 -65.07 -59.25 39.84
CA ASN A 340 -65.76 -58.39 38.88
C ASN A 340 -65.29 -56.92 38.99
N GLN A 341 -65.74 -56.06 38.07
CA GLN A 341 -65.32 -54.66 37.99
C GLN A 341 -65.50 -53.88 39.31
N ILE A 342 -66.61 -54.08 40.02
CA ILE A 342 -66.93 -53.37 41.27
C ILE A 342 -65.91 -53.74 42.36
N PHE A 343 -65.62 -55.03 42.52
CA PHE A 343 -64.65 -55.49 43.51
C PHE A 343 -63.22 -55.06 43.15
N ARG A 344 -62.88 -54.99 41.86
CA ARG A 344 -61.58 -54.44 41.41
C ARG A 344 -61.42 -52.97 41.75
N GLN A 345 -62.46 -52.16 41.57
CA GLN A 345 -62.47 -50.75 41.97
C GLN A 345 -62.34 -50.60 43.49
N ASN A 346 -63.05 -51.42 44.27
CA ASN A 346 -62.92 -51.43 45.74
C ASN A 346 -61.50 -51.80 46.18
N LEU A 347 -60.88 -52.78 45.53
CA LEU A 347 -59.48 -53.17 45.78
C LEU A 347 -58.52 -52.01 45.46
N ALA A 348 -58.71 -51.32 44.34
CA ALA A 348 -57.89 -50.17 43.96
C ALA A 348 -58.00 -49.04 44.99
N VAL A 349 -59.21 -48.68 45.41
CA VAL A 349 -59.45 -47.64 46.44
C VAL A 349 -58.87 -48.04 47.79
N ALA A 350 -59.04 -49.30 48.21
CA ALA A 350 -58.46 -49.80 49.46
C ALA A 350 -56.93 -49.77 49.43
N THR A 351 -56.33 -50.13 48.30
CA THR A 351 -54.87 -50.12 48.10
C THR A 351 -54.33 -48.69 48.13
N GLN A 352 -54.98 -47.74 47.44
CA GLN A 352 -54.62 -46.32 47.49
C GLN A 352 -54.72 -45.75 48.92
N LYS A 353 -55.78 -46.09 49.66
CA LYS A 353 -55.92 -45.68 51.07
C LYS A 353 -54.79 -46.25 51.93
N ALA A 354 -54.41 -47.50 51.72
CA ALA A 354 -53.30 -48.12 52.43
C ALA A 354 -51.96 -47.43 52.11
N LEU A 355 -51.68 -47.16 50.83
CA LEU A 355 -50.48 -46.42 50.40
C LEU A 355 -50.41 -45.03 51.04
N LYS A 356 -51.53 -44.31 51.06
CA LYS A 356 -51.64 -43.00 51.71
C LYS A 356 -51.37 -43.05 53.21
N ASN A 357 -51.95 -44.03 53.91
CA ASN A 357 -51.75 -44.19 55.36
C ASN A 357 -50.28 -44.50 55.74
N HIS A 358 -49.54 -45.16 54.84
CA HIS A 358 -48.12 -45.47 55.04
C HIS A 358 -47.19 -44.41 54.46
N GLY A 359 -47.72 -43.29 53.96
CA GLY A 359 -46.91 -42.20 53.41
C GLY A 359 -46.17 -42.55 52.11
N VAL A 360 -46.62 -43.55 51.37
CA VAL A 360 -45.99 -43.96 50.10
C VAL A 360 -46.51 -43.07 48.97
N PRO A 361 -45.64 -42.34 48.24
CA PRO A 361 -46.05 -41.55 47.07
C PRO A 361 -46.63 -42.46 45.97
N HIS A 362 -47.76 -42.04 45.39
CA HIS A 362 -48.47 -42.78 44.35
C HIS A 362 -49.31 -41.82 43.49
N SER A 363 -49.68 -42.27 42.30
CA SER A 363 -50.58 -41.55 41.40
C SER A 363 -52.00 -41.53 41.96
N ALA A 364 -52.71 -40.39 41.80
CA ALA A 364 -54.09 -40.25 42.25
C ALA A 364 -55.04 -41.23 41.56
N HIS A 365 -54.77 -41.56 40.30
CA HIS A 365 -55.47 -42.57 39.53
C HIS A 365 -54.45 -43.52 38.91
N LEU A 366 -54.58 -44.82 39.19
CA LEU A 366 -53.71 -45.85 38.64
C LEU A 366 -54.41 -46.52 37.45
N ASP A 367 -54.02 -46.14 36.25
CA ASP A 367 -54.49 -46.78 35.03
C ASP A 367 -53.64 -48.03 34.73
N VAL A 368 -54.12 -49.16 35.23
CA VAL A 368 -53.44 -50.46 35.09
C VAL A 368 -53.27 -50.87 33.64
N VAL A 369 -54.22 -50.52 32.77
CA VAL A 369 -54.20 -50.92 31.36
C VAL A 369 -53.11 -50.16 30.63
N ASN A 370 -53.13 -48.83 30.70
CA ASN A 370 -52.16 -47.99 30.00
C ASN A 370 -50.72 -48.12 30.53
N LEU A 371 -50.54 -48.53 31.79
CA LEU A 371 -49.21 -48.79 32.36
C LEU A 371 -48.55 -50.07 31.83
N LEU A 372 -49.33 -51.11 31.51
CA LEU A 372 -48.82 -52.43 31.10
C LEU A 372 -49.00 -52.72 29.61
N ALA A 373 -49.95 -52.06 28.95
CA ALA A 373 -50.22 -52.20 27.53
C ALA A 373 -50.39 -50.81 26.91
N ASN A 374 -49.50 -50.45 26.00
CA ASN A 374 -49.65 -49.20 25.25
C ASN A 374 -50.83 -49.30 24.26
N ALA A 375 -51.24 -48.16 23.69
CA ALA A 375 -52.35 -48.10 22.74
C ALA A 375 -52.17 -49.04 21.54
N THR A 376 -50.93 -49.27 21.09
CA THR A 376 -50.61 -50.22 20.02
C THR A 376 -50.98 -51.66 20.42
N THR A 377 -50.54 -52.12 21.59
CA THR A 377 -50.85 -53.45 22.11
C THR A 377 -52.35 -53.63 22.36
N GLN A 378 -53.03 -52.60 22.88
CA GLN A 378 -54.49 -52.66 23.06
C GLN A 378 -55.24 -52.81 21.72
N ASN A 379 -54.79 -52.09 20.69
CA ASN A 379 -55.34 -52.22 19.34
C ASN A 379 -55.07 -53.59 18.72
N GLU A 380 -53.89 -54.17 18.96
CA GLU A 380 -53.58 -55.53 18.51
C GLU A 380 -54.50 -56.57 19.16
N TRP A 381 -54.79 -56.45 20.46
CA TRP A 381 -55.74 -57.32 21.14
C TRP A 381 -57.15 -57.22 20.56
N ASN A 382 -57.58 -56.01 20.19
CA ASN A 382 -58.85 -55.80 19.52
C ASN A 382 -58.93 -56.52 18.16
N VAL A 383 -57.88 -56.39 17.34
CA VAL A 383 -57.80 -57.11 16.05
C VAL A 383 -57.83 -58.63 16.26
N GLN A 384 -57.30 -59.13 17.37
CA GLN A 384 -57.33 -60.55 17.73
C GLN A 384 -58.68 -61.01 18.31
N GLY A 385 -59.65 -60.11 18.46
CA GLY A 385 -61.02 -60.40 18.87
C GLY A 385 -61.31 -60.21 20.37
N LEU A 386 -60.44 -59.50 21.10
CA LEU A 386 -60.74 -59.03 22.46
C LEU A 386 -61.57 -57.73 22.39
N PRO A 387 -62.69 -57.61 23.12
CA PRO A 387 -63.39 -56.34 23.23
C PRO A 387 -62.53 -55.23 23.89
N LEU A 388 -62.77 -53.98 23.52
CA LEU A 388 -62.07 -52.80 24.07
C LEU A 388 -62.71 -52.26 25.36
N ASP A 389 -63.59 -53.01 26.03
CA ASP A 389 -64.11 -52.61 27.32
C ASP A 389 -63.05 -52.77 28.44
N GLU A 390 -63.20 -51.99 29.50
CA GLU A 390 -62.22 -51.92 30.59
C GLU A 390 -61.96 -53.29 31.25
N LEU A 391 -63.00 -54.11 31.44
CA LEU A 391 -62.88 -55.41 32.08
C LEU A 391 -62.10 -56.38 31.19
N SER A 392 -62.41 -56.42 29.89
CA SER A 392 -61.70 -57.24 28.90
C SER A 392 -60.23 -56.86 28.78
N LEU A 393 -59.92 -55.56 28.73
CA LEU A 393 -58.55 -55.06 28.69
C LEU A 393 -57.78 -55.38 29.98
N GLN A 394 -58.39 -55.19 31.15
CA GLN A 394 -57.79 -55.58 32.43
C GLN A 394 -57.55 -57.11 32.50
N ASN A 395 -58.47 -57.93 31.99
CA ASN A 395 -58.30 -59.37 31.91
C ASN A 395 -57.14 -59.75 30.99
N ALA A 396 -57.00 -59.07 29.85
CA ALA A 396 -55.90 -59.29 28.93
C ALA A 396 -54.55 -58.91 29.55
N VAL A 397 -54.50 -57.82 30.30
CA VAL A 397 -53.32 -57.43 31.08
C VAL A 397 -52.95 -58.51 32.10
N ILE A 398 -53.92 -59.04 32.87
CA ILE A 398 -53.67 -60.13 33.81
C ILE A 398 -53.21 -61.40 33.09
N ALA A 399 -53.83 -61.75 31.97
CA ALA A 399 -53.51 -62.94 31.18
C ALA A 399 -52.11 -62.90 30.54
N THR A 400 -51.67 -61.71 30.13
CA THR A 400 -50.36 -61.50 29.50
C THR A 400 -49.25 -61.22 30.51
N SER A 401 -49.59 -60.78 31.73
CA SER A 401 -48.67 -60.55 32.84
C SER A 401 -48.26 -61.88 33.50
N ARG A 402 -47.02 -62.32 33.26
CA ARG A 402 -46.55 -63.72 33.46
C ARG A 402 -46.25 -64.16 34.91
N LEU A 403 -47.05 -63.78 35.90
CA LEU A 403 -46.79 -64.21 37.29
C LEU A 403 -47.22 -65.66 37.55
N ARG A 404 -48.37 -66.07 37.00
CA ARG A 404 -48.95 -67.43 37.07
C ARG A 404 -49.81 -67.66 35.82
N TYR A 405 -50.28 -68.88 35.59
CA TYR A 405 -51.25 -69.19 34.55
C TYR A 405 -52.68 -68.92 35.08
N PRO A 406 -53.38 -67.87 34.63
CA PRO A 406 -54.73 -67.61 35.10
C PRO A 406 -55.73 -68.62 34.52
N LEU A 407 -56.66 -69.05 35.35
CA LEU A 407 -57.79 -69.86 34.90
C LEU A 407 -58.79 -68.97 34.16
N LEU A 408 -59.00 -69.23 32.88
CA LEU A 408 -59.97 -68.49 32.08
C LEU A 408 -61.39 -69.02 32.33
N VAL A 409 -62.23 -68.18 32.94
CA VAL A 409 -63.67 -68.41 33.07
C VAL A 409 -64.39 -67.65 31.95
N ASP A 410 -64.72 -68.35 30.86
CA ASP A 410 -65.23 -67.75 29.62
C ASP A 410 -66.43 -68.52 29.07
N PRO A 411 -67.65 -68.24 29.56
CA PRO A 411 -68.86 -68.92 29.10
C PRO A 411 -69.23 -68.58 27.66
N GLN A 412 -68.72 -67.46 27.12
CA GLN A 412 -69.03 -66.97 25.77
C GLN A 412 -68.00 -67.42 24.71
N GLY A 413 -66.87 -67.98 25.13
CA GLY A 413 -65.78 -68.43 24.25
C GLY A 413 -64.94 -67.30 23.62
N GLN A 414 -65.14 -66.05 24.05
CA GLN A 414 -64.44 -64.88 23.48
C GLN A 414 -62.97 -64.84 23.88
N GLY A 415 -62.67 -65.04 25.17
CA GLY A 415 -61.30 -65.11 25.67
C GLY A 415 -60.52 -66.27 25.06
N LYS A 416 -61.17 -67.42 24.85
CA LYS A 416 -60.56 -68.57 24.15
C LYS A 416 -60.17 -68.22 22.72
N LYS A 417 -61.07 -67.56 21.98
CA LYS A 417 -60.83 -67.12 20.59
C LYS A 417 -59.68 -66.12 20.52
N TRP A 418 -59.69 -65.11 21.41
CA TRP A 418 -58.62 -64.13 21.50
C TRP A 418 -57.26 -64.78 21.78
N LEU A 419 -57.14 -65.63 22.80
CA LEU A 419 -55.88 -66.32 23.14
C LEU A 419 -55.38 -67.22 22.00
N SER A 420 -56.30 -67.88 21.30
CA SER A 420 -55.95 -68.71 20.13
C SER A 420 -55.39 -67.87 18.99
N ASN A 421 -55.93 -66.68 18.75
CA ASN A 421 -55.42 -65.74 17.74
C ASN A 421 -54.09 -65.10 18.18
N LEU A 422 -53.98 -64.69 19.45
CA LEU A 422 -52.77 -64.10 20.03
C LEU A 422 -51.57 -65.03 19.96
N TYR A 423 -51.77 -66.33 20.20
CA TYR A 423 -50.72 -67.34 20.20
C TYR A 423 -50.74 -68.27 18.97
N ALA A 424 -51.53 -67.96 17.93
CA ALA A 424 -51.67 -68.78 16.72
C ALA A 424 -50.32 -69.10 16.05
N SER A 425 -49.37 -68.16 16.11
CA SER A 425 -48.02 -68.33 15.57
C SER A 425 -47.07 -69.13 16.46
N LYS A 426 -47.44 -69.42 17.72
CA LYS A 426 -46.57 -70.02 18.74
C LYS A 426 -47.01 -71.39 19.23
N PHE A 427 -48.32 -71.66 19.37
CA PHE A 427 -48.82 -72.95 19.86
C PHE A 427 -50.19 -73.31 19.27
N LEU A 428 -50.41 -74.62 19.07
CA LEU A 428 -51.61 -75.17 18.43
C LEU A 428 -52.05 -76.47 19.13
N VAL A 429 -52.39 -76.41 20.42
CA VAL A 429 -52.99 -77.56 21.12
C VAL A 429 -54.12 -77.10 22.03
N SER A 430 -55.37 -77.37 21.64
CA SER A 430 -56.53 -77.35 22.53
C SER A 430 -56.96 -78.79 22.79
N ARG A 431 -56.85 -79.28 24.03
CA ARG A 431 -57.34 -80.62 24.44
C ARG A 431 -58.30 -80.49 25.62
N GLY A 432 -59.33 -81.34 25.65
CA GLY A 432 -60.30 -81.40 26.75
C GLY A 432 -59.84 -82.35 27.86
N TRP A 433 -60.29 -82.11 29.09
CA TRP A 433 -59.97 -82.92 30.28
C TRP A 433 -60.32 -84.41 30.16
N GLN A 434 -61.18 -84.80 29.21
CA GLN A 434 -61.57 -86.19 28.96
C GLN A 434 -60.60 -87.00 28.07
N GLN A 435 -59.53 -86.40 27.54
CA GLN A 435 -58.52 -87.14 26.78
C GLN A 435 -57.43 -87.68 27.71
N PHE A 436 -57.39 -89.02 27.90
CA PHE A 436 -56.47 -89.75 28.80
C PHE A 436 -54.95 -89.59 28.51
N CYS A 437 -54.54 -88.78 27.54
CA CYS A 437 -53.14 -88.59 27.15
C CYS A 437 -52.65 -87.18 27.51
N PHE A 438 -52.52 -86.88 28.81
CA PHE A 438 -51.95 -85.62 29.30
C PHE A 438 -50.42 -85.66 29.49
N LEU A 439 -49.82 -86.84 29.68
CA LEU A 439 -48.41 -86.98 30.05
C LEU A 439 -47.46 -87.34 28.89
N HIS A 440 -47.96 -87.55 27.67
CA HIS A 440 -47.19 -88.08 26.53
C HIS A 440 -46.85 -87.07 25.43
N SER A 441 -46.95 -85.77 25.69
CA SER A 441 -46.50 -84.74 24.74
C SER A 441 -45.37 -83.94 25.35
N GLY A 442 -44.16 -84.45 25.19
CA GLY A 442 -42.93 -83.77 25.58
C GLY A 442 -41.70 -84.42 24.95
N THR A 443 -41.35 -83.94 23.75
CA THR A 443 -39.99 -83.53 23.37
C THR A 443 -40.12 -82.36 22.41
#